data_AF-A0A2V7BS23-F1
#
_entry.id   AF-A0A2V7BS23-F1
#
_cell.length_a   1.000
_cell.length_b   1.000
_cell.length_c   1.000
_cell.angle_alpha   90.00
_cell.angle_beta   90.00
_cell.angle_gamma   90.00
#
_symmetry.space_group_name_H-M   'P 1'
#
loop_
_entity.id
_entity.type
_entity.pdbx_description
1 polymer ?
#
loop_
_entity_poly.entity_id
_entity_poly.type
_entity_poly.pdbx_seq_one_letter_code
_entity_poly.pdbx_strand_id
1 'polypeptide(L)'
;MSRSWRCSLRLSKAARRNATTGECEYKAASLTIQFALLQDGRVTDVRVTKNAEWQVYDDVAAQALRMAAPFPPVPYALMATAKPGSAGVVIVATFFYVLNAQPSPDPPR
;
A
#
# COMPACT_ATOMS: atom_id res chain seq x y z
N MET A 1 -7.76 -24.51 -22.85
CA MET A 1 -7.06 -24.14 -21.60
C MET A 1 -6.31 -22.82 -21.81
N SER A 2 -6.99 -21.68 -21.62
CA SER A 2 -6.43 -20.36 -21.91
C SER A 2 -5.70 -19.81 -20.70
N ARG A 3 -4.39 -19.54 -20.85
CA ARG A 3 -3.51 -19.01 -19.80
C ARG A 3 -3.86 -17.54 -19.54
N SER A 4 -4.91 -17.31 -18.75
CA SER A 4 -5.32 -15.99 -18.23
C SER A 4 -4.47 -15.58 -17.01
N TRP A 5 -3.16 -15.56 -17.19
CA TRP A 5 -2.18 -15.15 -16.18
C TRP A 5 -1.30 -14.07 -16.80
N ARG A 6 -1.70 -12.79 -16.79
CA ARG A 6 -0.84 -11.70 -17.31
C ARG A 6 -0.63 -10.50 -16.39
N CYS A 7 -1.56 -10.12 -15.52
CA CYS A 7 -1.20 -9.27 -14.37
C CYS A 7 -0.90 -10.21 -13.19
N SER A 8 0.16 -11.02 -13.33
CA SER A 8 0.59 -11.90 -12.25
C SER A 8 1.15 -11.03 -11.13
N LEU A 9 0.50 -11.09 -9.98
CA LEU A 9 0.80 -10.40 -8.72
C LEU A 9 2.14 -10.89 -8.12
N ARG A 10 3.23 -10.94 -8.89
CA ARG A 10 4.57 -11.16 -8.36
C ARG A 10 5.07 -9.82 -7.85
N LEU A 11 4.85 -9.61 -6.55
CA LEU A 11 5.48 -8.65 -5.65
C LEU A 11 5.80 -7.26 -6.24
N SER A 12 5.15 -6.25 -5.65
CA SER A 12 5.61 -4.85 -5.56
C SER A 12 5.11 -3.83 -6.59
N LYS A 13 4.22 -4.19 -7.53
CA LYS A 13 3.76 -3.24 -8.55
C LYS A 13 2.24 -3.30 -8.78
N ALA A 14 1.52 -2.31 -8.24
CA ALA A 14 0.10 -2.10 -8.52
C ALA A 14 -0.06 -1.55 -9.93
N ALA A 15 -0.71 -2.31 -10.82
CA ALA A 15 -1.01 -1.91 -12.19
C ALA A 15 -2.47 -2.21 -12.52
N ARG A 16 -3.15 -1.29 -13.19
CA ARG A 16 -4.52 -1.46 -13.64
C ARG A 16 -4.52 -2.00 -15.05
N ARG A 17 -5.36 -3.00 -15.33
CA ARG A 17 -5.55 -3.49 -16.70
C ARG A 17 -6.30 -2.47 -17.55
N ASN A 18 -5.76 -2.13 -18.72
CA ASN A 18 -6.47 -1.37 -19.75
C ASN A 18 -7.46 -2.31 -20.47
N ALA A 19 -8.73 -1.91 -20.54
CA ALA A 19 -9.80 -2.70 -21.15
C ALA A 19 -9.71 -2.78 -22.68
N THR A 20 -9.10 -1.78 -23.32
CA THR A 20 -8.97 -1.65 -24.77
C THR A 20 -7.75 -2.39 -25.30
N THR A 21 -6.60 -2.23 -24.65
CA THR A 21 -5.33 -2.86 -25.09
C THR A 21 -5.03 -4.19 -24.40
N GLY A 22 -5.68 -4.46 -23.25
CA GLY A 22 -5.43 -5.63 -22.43
C GLY A 22 -4.13 -5.57 -21.61
N GLU A 23 -3.34 -4.50 -21.76
CA GLU A 23 -2.05 -4.27 -21.09
C GLU A 23 -2.24 -3.81 -19.64
N CYS A 24 -1.27 -4.06 -18.76
CA CYS A 24 -1.28 -3.55 -17.39
C CYS A 24 -0.59 -2.17 -17.38
N GLU A 25 -1.31 -1.11 -17.04
CA GLU A 25 -0.82 0.27 -16.97
C GLU A 25 -0.58 0.73 -15.54
N TYR A 26 0.50 1.46 -15.35
CA TYR A 26 0.78 2.18 -14.11
C TYR A 26 0.23 3.59 -14.21
N LYS A 27 -0.47 4.04 -13.18
CA LYS A 27 -0.98 5.40 -13.07
C LYS A 27 -0.55 5.99 -11.73
N ALA A 28 -0.37 7.30 -11.73
CA ALA A 28 -0.31 8.01 -10.47
C ALA A 28 -1.68 7.90 -9.79
N ALA A 29 -1.67 7.75 -8.47
CA ALA A 29 -2.87 7.61 -7.66
C ALA A 29 -2.56 8.04 -6.22
N SER A 30 -3.59 8.39 -5.45
CA SER A 30 -3.44 8.62 -4.02
C SER A 30 -4.57 7.98 -3.25
N LEU A 31 -4.26 7.48 -2.05
CA LEU A 31 -5.24 6.93 -1.12
C LEU A 31 -4.87 7.27 0.32
N THR A 32 -5.87 7.33 1.18
CA THR A 32 -5.67 7.48 2.61
C THR A 32 -6.09 6.21 3.32
N ILE A 33 -5.22 5.70 4.17
CA ILE A 33 -5.43 4.49 4.96
C ILE A 33 -5.28 4.84 6.44
N GLN A 34 -6.21 4.31 7.24
CA GLN A 34 -6.16 4.33 8.68
C GLN A 34 -5.80 2.93 9.16
N PHE A 35 -4.92 2.85 10.15
CA PHE A 35 -4.62 1.61 10.84
C PHE A 35 -4.24 1.88 12.29
N ALA A 36 -4.52 0.92 13.17
CA ALA A 36 -4.05 0.94 14.54
C ALA A 36 -2.70 0.24 14.63
N LEU A 37 -1.76 0.85 15.35
CA LEU A 37 -0.44 0.31 15.62
C LEU A 37 -0.28 0.11 17.13
N LEU A 38 -0.16 -1.14 17.55
CA LEU A 38 0.05 -1.49 18.95
C LEU A 38 1.47 -1.14 19.38
N GLN A 39 1.69 -0.96 20.69
CA GLN A 39 3.00 -0.59 21.25
C GLN A 39 4.13 -1.56 20.81
N ASP A 40 3.81 -2.83 20.59
CA ASP A 40 4.72 -3.87 20.13
C ASP A 40 4.94 -3.91 18.61
N GLY A 41 4.38 -2.95 17.87
CA GLY A 41 4.54 -2.81 16.42
C GLY A 41 3.58 -3.65 15.59
N ARG A 42 2.65 -4.38 16.20
CA ARG A 42 1.60 -5.10 15.44
C ARG A 42 0.57 -4.13 14.87
N VAL A 43 0.17 -4.38 13.63
CA VAL A 43 -0.87 -3.61 12.94
C VAL A 43 -2.23 -4.29 13.15
N THR A 44 -3.22 -3.51 13.54
CA THR A 44 -4.62 -3.91 13.66
C THR A 44 -5.53 -2.89 12.97
N ASP A 45 -6.79 -3.25 12.72
CA ASP A 45 -7.83 -2.35 12.18
C ASP A 45 -7.42 -1.56 10.91
N VAL A 46 -6.88 -2.25 9.91
CA VAL A 46 -6.48 -1.63 8.63
C VAL A 46 -7.71 -1.33 7.77
N ARG A 47 -7.94 -0.04 7.49
CA ARG A 47 -9.08 0.43 6.69
C ARG A 47 -8.68 1.58 5.77
N VAL A 48 -9.05 1.47 4.49
CA VAL A 48 -8.95 2.59 3.54
C VAL A 48 -10.07 3.59 3.85
N THR A 49 -9.72 4.84 4.12
CA THR A 49 -10.66 5.93 4.45
C THR A 49 -10.92 6.85 3.26
N LYS A 50 -9.97 6.92 2.32
CA LYS A 50 -10.15 7.55 1.01
C LYS A 50 -9.56 6.63 -0.05
N ASN A 51 -10.43 6.07 -0.89
CA ASN A 51 -10.05 5.19 -1.98
C ASN A 51 -9.24 5.93 -3.05
N ALA A 52 -8.32 5.20 -3.69
CA ALA A 52 -7.71 5.59 -4.95
C ALA A 52 -8.73 5.55 -6.10
N GLU A 53 -8.38 6.13 -7.25
CA GLU A 53 -9.23 6.02 -8.45
C GLU A 53 -9.41 4.57 -8.92
N TRP A 54 -8.51 3.65 -8.54
CA TRP A 54 -8.62 2.23 -8.87
C TRP A 54 -8.38 1.34 -7.64
N GLN A 55 -9.33 0.43 -7.39
CA GLN A 55 -9.34 -0.49 -6.24
C GLN A 55 -8.05 -1.32 -6.06
N VAL A 56 -7.36 -1.64 -7.16
CA VAL A 56 -6.09 -2.40 -7.09
C VAL A 56 -5.02 -1.70 -6.24
N TYR A 57 -5.01 -0.36 -6.20
CA TYR A 57 -4.07 0.39 -5.37
C TYR A 57 -4.44 0.31 -3.89
N ASP A 58 -5.74 0.38 -3.57
CA ASP A 58 -6.26 0.21 -2.21
C ASP A 58 -5.91 -1.16 -1.64
N ASP A 59 -6.14 -2.22 -2.43
CA ASP A 59 -5.89 -3.60 -2.03
C ASP A 59 -4.39 -3.85 -1.79
N VAL A 60 -3.55 -3.35 -2.71
CA VAL A 60 -2.09 -3.48 -2.60
C VAL A 60 -1.55 -2.68 -1.41
N ALA A 61 -2.05 -1.48 -1.14
CA ALA A 61 -1.62 -0.69 0.02
C ALA A 61 -2.00 -1.38 1.35
N ALA A 62 -3.24 -1.87 1.46
CA ALA A 62 -3.67 -2.60 2.64
C ALA A 62 -2.87 -3.89 2.84
N GLN A 63 -2.57 -4.63 1.76
CA GLN A 63 -1.72 -5.82 1.82
C GLN A 63 -0.29 -5.48 2.21
N ALA A 64 0.29 -4.41 1.66
CA ALA A 64 1.65 -3.97 1.99
C ALA A 64 1.80 -3.65 3.47
N LEU A 65 0.83 -2.95 4.08
CA LEU A 65 0.84 -2.70 5.53
C LEU A 65 0.81 -4.00 6.36
N ARG A 66 -0.01 -4.97 5.95
CA ARG A 66 -0.08 -6.28 6.63
C ARG A 66 1.21 -7.07 6.49
N MET A 67 1.87 -7.01 5.33
CA MET A 67 3.15 -7.69 5.09
C MET A 67 4.34 -7.00 5.76
N ALA A 68 4.27 -5.68 5.96
CA ALA A 68 5.29 -4.92 6.67
C ALA A 68 5.25 -5.13 8.18
N ALA A 69 4.16 -5.69 8.72
CA ALA A 69 4.03 -5.98 10.13
C ALA A 69 4.93 -7.18 10.56
N PRO A 70 5.51 -7.14 11.77
CA PRO A 70 5.43 -6.05 12.74
C PRO A 70 6.38 -4.89 12.37
N PHE A 71 5.92 -3.67 12.65
CA PHE A 71 6.77 -2.49 12.62
C PHE A 71 7.69 -2.46 13.86
N PRO A 72 8.72 -1.60 13.87
CA PRO A 72 9.46 -1.32 15.10
C PRO A 72 8.52 -0.89 16.24
N PRO A 73 8.89 -1.14 17.50
CA PRO A 73 8.10 -0.70 18.66
C PRO A 73 7.75 0.78 18.59
N VAL A 74 6.53 1.13 18.96
CA VAL A 74 6.02 2.50 18.84
C VAL A 74 6.77 3.40 19.80
N PRO A 75 7.41 4.49 19.32
CA PRO A 75 8.10 5.45 20.19
C PRO A 75 7.18 5.99 21.29
N TYR A 76 7.72 6.17 22.50
CA TYR A 76 6.97 6.67 23.66
C TYR A 76 6.26 7.99 23.36
N ALA A 77 6.89 8.89 22.59
CA ALA A 77 6.30 10.16 22.19
C ALA A 77 4.99 10.00 21.40
N LEU A 78 4.88 8.96 20.55
CA LEU A 78 3.63 8.66 19.84
C LEU A 78 2.62 8.01 20.79
N MET A 79 3.06 7.09 21.66
CA MET A 79 2.18 6.47 22.66
C MET A 79 1.57 7.49 23.63
N ALA A 80 2.26 8.60 23.91
CA ALA A 80 1.73 9.69 24.73
C ALA A 80 0.52 10.40 24.09
N THR A 81 0.35 10.27 22.76
CA THR A 81 -0.81 10.78 22.01
C THR A 81 -1.95 9.76 21.92
N ALA A 82 -1.72 8.52 22.37
CA ALA A 82 -2.74 7.50 22.41
C ALA A 82 -3.88 7.90 23.36
N LYS A 83 -5.10 7.47 23.04
CA LYS A 83 -6.23 7.63 23.94
C LYS A 83 -5.94 6.93 25.28
N PRO A 84 -6.20 7.56 26.44
CA PRO A 84 -5.95 6.94 27.74
C PRO A 84 -6.54 5.53 27.85
N GLY A 85 -5.73 4.58 28.32
CA GLY A 85 -6.09 3.16 28.41
C GLY A 85 -6.00 2.36 27.11
N SER A 86 -5.52 2.94 26.01
CA SER A 86 -5.32 2.22 24.74
C SER A 86 -3.96 1.52 24.69
N ALA A 87 -3.92 0.34 24.05
CA ALA A 87 -2.69 -0.44 23.86
C ALA A 87 -1.85 -0.01 22.64
N GLY A 88 -2.24 1.08 21.96
CA GLY A 88 -1.63 1.52 20.71
C GLY A 88 -2.15 2.89 20.25
N VAL A 89 -1.65 3.31 19.10
CA VAL A 89 -1.96 4.58 18.44
C VAL A 89 -2.74 4.34 17.14
N VAL A 90 -3.62 5.26 16.77
CA VAL A 90 -4.27 5.26 15.46
C VAL A 90 -3.46 6.15 14.52
N ILE A 91 -3.05 5.60 13.37
CA ILE A 91 -2.29 6.30 12.35
C ILE A 91 -3.18 6.49 11.13
N VAL A 92 -3.21 7.72 10.62
CA VAL A 92 -3.81 8.05 9.32
C VAL A 92 -2.68 8.47 8.39
N ALA A 93 -2.49 7.71 7.31
CA ALA A 93 -1.42 7.93 6.35
C ALA A 93 -2.00 8.08 4.94
N THR A 94 -1.50 9.06 4.20
CA THR A 94 -1.81 9.23 2.78
C THR A 94 -0.64 8.69 1.95
N PHE A 95 -0.94 7.75 1.08
CA PHE A 95 0.00 7.14 0.15
C PHE A 95 -0.14 7.81 -1.23
N PHE A 96 1.00 8.10 -1.86
CA PHE A 96 1.07 8.65 -3.21
C PHE A 96 1.83 7.68 -4.10
N TYR A 97 1.16 7.13 -5.11
CA TYR A 97 1.81 6.39 -6.19
C TYR A 97 2.32 7.40 -7.20
N VAL A 98 3.65 7.51 -7.30
CA VAL A 98 4.33 8.38 -8.26
C VAL A 98 4.89 7.57 -9.42
N LEU A 99 4.66 8.05 -10.65
CA LEU A 99 5.27 7.49 -11.84
C LEU A 99 6.67 8.06 -11.97
N ASN A 100 7.64 7.40 -11.34
CA ASN A 100 9.03 7.71 -11.59
C ASN A 100 9.37 7.14 -12.97
N ALA A 101 9.66 8.01 -13.93
CA ALA A 101 10.37 7.63 -15.14
C ALA A 101 11.80 7.24 -14.72
N GLN A 102 11.99 6.03 -14.21
CA GLN A 102 13.31 5.43 -14.20
C GLN A 102 13.62 5.07 -15.65
N PRO A 103 14.63 5.69 -16.30
CA PRO A 103 15.08 5.21 -17.59
C PRO A 103 15.49 3.74 -17.40
N SER A 104 14.91 2.84 -18.18
CA SER A 104 15.42 1.48 -18.26
C SER A 104 16.88 1.56 -18.71
N PRO A 105 17.83 0.82 -18.09
CA PRO A 105 19.17 0.72 -18.65
C PRO A 105 19.03 0.11 -20.05
N ASP A 106 19.38 0.89 -21.07
CA ASP A 106 19.39 0.41 -22.46
C ASP A 106 20.31 -0.81 -22.56
N PRO A 107 19.91 -1.90 -23.25
CA PRO A 107 20.81 -3.00 -23.50
C PRO A 107 21.99 -2.53 -24.37
N PRO A 108 23.23 -2.96 -24.09
CA PRO A 108 24.39 -2.58 -24.89
C PRO A 108 24.18 -3.02 -26.34
N ARG A 109 24.44 -2.09 -27.27
CA ARG A 109 24.39 -2.27 -28.73
C ARG A 109 25.45 -3.27 -29.19
#